data_AF-A0AA36IM04-F1
#
_entry.id   AF-A0AA36IM04-F1
#
_cell.length_a   1.000
_cell.length_b   1.000
_cell.length_c   1.000
_cell.angle_alpha   90.00
_cell.angle_beta   90.00
_cell.angle_gamma   90.00
#
_symmetry.space_group_name_H-M   'P 1'
#
loop_
_entity.id
_entity.type
_entity.pdbx_description
1 polymer ?
#
loop_
_entity_poly.entity_id
_entity_poly.type
_entity_poly.pdbx_seq_one_letter_code
_entity_poly.pdbx_strand_id
1 'polypeptide(L)'
;MLGVDCVVFALFFWCALGPPVLSFASSAFWALPHLPLHVLRKMLAPLGRPEAEQLARAVPPWLPFLTFANLMATCGEEGYAWRDPEARPLLETFCQRHLQGRELSFIDGEWLPEILRGLCDRVAKIFLEESFMDGLLASLLWAFSAKAMPQECQKVVWGAEDPALLRLLDRALPSSQPLFWRLEDYAAPEDPLVLAESAELGGVICGMAFPPGIGDPDWKEP
;
A
#
# COMPACT_ATOMS: atom_id res chain seq x y z
N MET A 1 18.84 25.36 6.74
CA MET A 1 19.26 23.96 7.00
C MET A 1 19.20 23.66 8.50
N LEU A 2 18.00 23.64 9.08
CA LEU A 2 17.73 23.25 10.48
C LEU A 2 16.68 22.11 10.52
N GLY A 3 16.51 21.38 9.42
CA GLY A 3 15.24 20.70 9.12
C GLY A 3 15.17 19.19 9.34
N VAL A 4 16.28 18.46 9.25
CA VAL A 4 16.25 16.98 9.30
C VAL A 4 16.68 16.49 10.68
N ASP A 5 17.80 17.00 11.20
CA ASP A 5 18.31 16.59 12.50
C ASP A 5 17.34 16.97 13.63
N CYS A 6 16.63 18.10 13.53
CA CYS A 6 15.60 18.46 14.50
C CYS A 6 14.38 17.54 14.46
N VAL A 7 13.96 17.05 13.28
CA VAL A 7 12.81 16.13 13.17
C VAL A 7 13.22 14.73 13.63
N VAL A 8 14.41 14.26 13.26
CA VAL A 8 14.97 13.01 13.79
C VAL A 8 15.13 13.11 15.31
N PHE A 9 15.72 14.20 15.83
CA PHE A 9 15.87 14.42 17.26
C PHE A 9 14.52 14.50 17.98
N ALA A 10 13.52 15.16 17.39
CA ALA A 10 12.17 15.23 17.93
C ALA A 10 11.46 13.86 17.90
N LEU A 11 11.67 13.04 16.86
CA LEU A 11 11.16 11.64 16.82
C LEU A 11 11.84 10.74 17.87
N PHE A 12 13.11 11.00 18.21
CA PHE A 12 13.83 10.25 19.25
C PHE A 12 13.47 10.67 20.68
N PHE A 13 13.27 11.97 20.94
CA PHE A 13 12.96 12.49 22.28
C PHE A 13 11.48 12.41 22.68
N TRP A 14 10.65 12.14 21.68
CA TRP A 14 9.20 12.10 21.75
C TRP A 14 8.65 11.07 22.74
N CYS A 15 9.28 9.90 22.87
CA CYS A 15 8.86 8.84 23.80
C CYS A 15 8.88 9.29 25.27
N ALA A 16 9.60 10.37 25.60
CA ALA A 16 9.69 10.92 26.95
C ALA A 16 8.69 12.08 27.23
N LEU A 17 7.97 12.58 26.22
CA LEU A 17 7.24 13.86 26.29
C LEU A 17 5.69 13.74 26.23
N GLY A 18 5.14 12.53 26.17
CA GLY A 18 3.69 12.27 26.07
C GLY A 18 3.21 12.12 24.61
N PRO A 19 1.90 11.91 24.34
CA PRO A 19 1.33 11.66 23.01
C PRO A 19 1.51 12.84 22.04
N PRO A 20 1.63 12.65 20.70
CA PRO A 20 2.17 13.72 19.85
C PRO A 20 1.01 14.61 19.50
N VAL A 21 1.28 15.90 19.34
CA VAL A 21 0.28 16.76 18.72
C VAL A 21 0.05 16.24 17.29
N LEU A 22 -1.21 16.06 16.90
CA LEU A 22 -1.63 15.55 15.59
C LEU A 22 -0.89 16.23 14.42
N SER A 23 -0.64 17.54 14.53
CA SER A 23 0.09 18.33 13.54
C SER A 23 1.54 17.86 13.36
N PHE A 24 2.24 17.57 14.46
CA PHE A 24 3.61 17.05 14.44
C PHE A 24 3.65 15.64 13.86
N ALA A 25 2.79 14.73 14.36
CA ALA A 25 2.74 13.36 13.87
C ALA A 25 2.40 13.30 12.38
N SER A 26 1.41 14.09 11.92
CA SER A 26 1.01 14.12 10.51
C SER A 26 2.11 14.71 9.62
N SER A 27 2.85 15.73 10.09
CA SER A 27 3.93 16.33 9.32
C SER A 27 5.05 15.34 9.00
N ALA A 28 5.34 14.40 9.90
CA ALA A 28 6.35 13.38 9.69
C ALA A 28 5.99 12.46 8.52
N PHE A 29 4.69 12.22 8.27
CA PHE A 29 4.20 11.42 7.14
C PHE A 29 4.13 12.25 5.85
N TRP A 30 3.51 13.44 5.89
CA TRP A 30 3.37 14.31 4.72
C TRP A 30 4.70 14.74 4.10
N ALA A 31 5.77 14.87 4.89
CA ALA A 31 7.06 15.29 4.38
C ALA A 31 7.76 14.21 3.55
N LEU A 32 7.56 12.92 3.86
CA LEU A 32 8.39 11.83 3.31
C LEU A 32 8.44 11.79 1.78
N PRO A 33 7.31 11.91 1.04
CA PRO A 33 7.34 11.83 -0.43
C PRO A 33 8.14 12.95 -1.11
N HIS A 34 8.45 14.02 -0.38
CA HIS A 34 9.15 15.18 -0.90
C HIS A 34 10.63 15.24 -0.50
N LEU A 35 11.12 14.25 0.25
CA LEU A 35 12.50 14.22 0.71
C LEU A 35 13.42 13.62 -0.37
N PRO A 36 14.65 14.15 -0.52
CA PRO A 36 15.71 13.46 -1.26
C PRO A 36 15.95 12.07 -0.67
N LEU A 37 16.30 11.09 -1.51
CA LEU A 37 16.40 9.68 -1.12
C LEU A 37 17.41 9.44 0.02
N HIS A 38 18.55 10.14 0.03
CA HIS A 38 19.49 10.07 1.16
C HIS A 38 18.93 10.59 2.49
N VAL A 39 17.97 11.52 2.47
CA VAL A 39 17.25 12.00 3.66
C VAL A 39 16.12 11.05 4.03
N LEU A 40 15.38 10.56 3.02
CA LEU A 40 14.31 9.58 3.19
C LEU A 40 14.80 8.35 3.96
N ARG A 41 15.95 7.78 3.59
CA ARG A 41 16.57 6.64 4.31
C ARG A 41 16.75 6.92 5.80
N LYS A 42 17.26 8.11 6.14
CA LYS A 42 17.47 8.54 7.55
C LYS A 42 16.16 8.74 8.30
N MET A 43 15.07 9.06 7.60
CA MET A 43 13.74 9.26 8.17
C MET A 43 12.95 7.95 8.30
N LEU A 44 13.09 7.03 7.34
CA LEU A 44 12.43 5.71 7.40
C LEU A 44 13.01 4.84 8.52
N ALA A 45 14.32 4.91 8.77
CA ALA A 45 14.97 4.13 9.83
C ALA A 45 14.34 4.31 11.24
N PRO A 46 14.13 5.53 11.77
CA PRO A 46 13.43 5.70 13.05
C PRO A 46 11.94 5.36 12.94
N LEU A 47 11.29 5.59 11.80
CA LEU A 47 9.89 5.21 11.59
C LEU A 47 9.68 3.68 11.52
N GLY A 48 10.71 2.90 11.18
CA GLY A 48 10.65 1.44 11.19
C GLY A 48 10.76 0.81 12.58
N ARG A 49 10.99 1.60 13.63
CA ARG A 49 11.15 1.08 15.00
C ARG A 49 9.79 0.84 15.68
N PRO A 50 9.70 -0.11 16.62
CA PRO A 50 8.45 -0.40 17.35
C PRO A 50 7.84 0.84 18.04
N GLU A 51 8.68 1.75 18.54
CA GLU A 51 8.24 2.97 19.22
C GLU A 51 7.47 3.92 18.30
N ALA A 52 7.75 3.87 16.99
CA ALA A 52 7.08 4.70 16.00
C ALA A 52 5.62 4.29 15.76
N GLU A 53 5.18 3.10 16.21
CA GLU A 53 3.79 2.67 16.08
C GLU A 53 2.81 3.64 16.77
N GLN A 54 3.27 4.33 17.82
CA GLN A 54 2.50 5.35 18.54
C GLN A 54 2.22 6.58 17.66
N LEU A 55 3.14 6.94 16.75
CA LEU A 55 2.94 8.04 15.79
C LEU A 55 1.82 7.71 14.82
N ALA A 56 1.81 6.48 14.28
CA ALA A 56 0.73 6.04 13.39
C ALA A 56 -0.62 5.97 14.08
N ARG A 57 -0.67 5.72 15.41
CA ARG A 57 -1.93 5.77 16.18
C ARG A 57 -2.41 7.18 16.45
N ALA A 58 -1.52 8.17 16.36
CA ALA A 58 -1.84 9.57 16.62
C ALA A 58 -2.27 10.35 15.35
N VAL A 59 -2.22 9.72 14.18
CA VAL A 59 -2.65 10.28 12.90
C VAL A 59 -3.87 9.53 12.36
N PRO A 60 -4.58 10.09 11.36
CA PRO A 60 -5.67 9.36 10.72
C PRO A 60 -5.16 8.03 10.12
N PRO A 61 -5.93 6.94 10.23
CA PRO A 61 -5.50 5.59 9.83
C PRO A 61 -5.15 5.46 8.33
N TRP A 62 -5.72 6.32 7.48
CA TRP A 62 -5.39 6.38 6.06
C TRP A 62 -4.05 7.09 5.75
N LEU A 63 -3.53 7.91 6.66
CA LEU A 63 -2.35 8.77 6.37
C LEU A 63 -1.07 7.96 6.14
N PRO A 64 -0.73 6.94 6.95
CA PRO A 64 0.43 6.10 6.67
C PRO A 64 0.34 5.40 5.32
N PHE A 65 -0.85 4.92 4.94
CA PHE A 65 -1.06 4.26 3.66
C PHE A 65 -0.87 5.25 2.51
N LEU A 66 -1.51 6.42 2.59
CA LEU A 66 -1.38 7.47 1.58
C LEU A 66 0.07 7.90 1.38
N THR A 67 0.81 8.02 2.48
CA THR A 67 2.22 8.38 2.49
C THR A 67 3.07 7.31 1.79
N PHE A 68 2.83 6.04 2.12
CA PHE A 68 3.50 4.93 1.48
C PHE A 68 3.19 4.86 -0.02
N ALA A 69 1.92 4.95 -0.40
CA ALA A 69 1.51 4.95 -1.80
C ALA A 69 2.18 6.08 -2.60
N ASN A 70 2.26 7.27 -2.01
CA ASN A 70 2.89 8.43 -2.64
C ASN A 70 4.42 8.27 -2.75
N LEU A 71 5.09 7.70 -1.73
CA LEU A 71 6.51 7.33 -1.79
C LEU A 71 6.80 6.35 -2.92
N MET A 72 5.91 5.38 -3.12
CA MET A 72 6.07 4.37 -4.18
C MET A 72 5.83 4.95 -5.58
N ALA A 73 4.96 5.98 -5.67
CA ALA A 73 4.54 6.60 -6.92
C ALA A 73 5.35 7.84 -7.33
N THR A 74 6.34 8.26 -6.52
CA THR A 74 7.15 9.46 -6.78
C THR A 74 8.57 9.08 -7.20
N CYS A 75 9.00 9.60 -8.34
CA CYS A 75 10.37 9.48 -8.83
C CYS A 75 11.15 10.76 -8.51
N GLY A 76 12.19 10.66 -7.67
CA GLY A 76 13.10 11.76 -7.38
C GLY A 76 14.27 11.82 -8.37
N GLU A 77 15.19 12.77 -8.17
CA GLU A 77 16.43 12.87 -8.96
C GLU A 77 17.29 11.60 -8.86
N GLU A 78 17.28 10.95 -7.69
CA GLU A 78 17.98 9.69 -7.42
C GLU A 78 17.16 8.45 -7.86
N GLY A 79 16.00 8.65 -8.50
CA GLY A 79 15.08 7.59 -8.94
C GLY A 79 13.97 7.26 -7.92
N TYR A 80 13.38 6.08 -8.07
CA TYR A 80 12.34 5.58 -7.17
C TYR A 80 12.92 4.98 -5.89
N ALA A 81 12.30 5.30 -4.75
CA ALA A 81 12.74 4.78 -3.46
C ALA A 81 12.70 3.25 -3.36
N TRP A 82 11.76 2.57 -4.02
CA TRP A 82 11.66 1.10 -4.00
C TRP A 82 12.69 0.37 -4.88
N ARG A 83 13.38 1.10 -5.77
CA ARG A 83 14.53 0.59 -6.53
C ARG A 83 15.83 0.70 -5.75
N ASP A 84 15.88 1.57 -4.75
CA ASP A 84 17.08 1.76 -3.93
C ASP A 84 17.24 0.59 -2.95
N PRO A 85 18.38 -0.13 -2.99
CA PRO A 85 18.59 -1.34 -2.19
C PRO A 85 18.65 -1.05 -0.69
N GLU A 86 18.98 0.18 -0.29
CA GLU A 86 19.04 0.56 1.13
C GLU A 86 17.68 1.05 1.67
N ALA A 87 16.89 1.74 0.85
CA ALA A 87 15.57 2.22 1.24
C ALA A 87 14.52 1.11 1.21
N ARG A 88 14.63 0.15 0.29
CA ARG A 88 13.67 -0.96 0.16
C ARG A 88 13.38 -1.73 1.46
N PRO A 89 14.37 -2.25 2.21
CA PRO A 89 14.07 -2.94 3.48
C PRO A 89 13.44 -2.02 4.53
N LEU A 90 13.74 -0.71 4.48
CA LEU A 90 13.12 0.28 5.36
C LEU A 90 11.66 0.52 5.01
N LEU A 91 11.32 0.52 3.72
CA LEU A 91 9.94 0.61 3.22
C LEU A 91 9.11 -0.61 3.63
N GLU A 92 9.67 -1.81 3.52
CA GLU A 92 9.01 -3.05 3.99
C GLU A 92 8.79 -3.02 5.50
N THR A 93 9.80 -2.58 6.26
CA THR A 93 9.68 -2.42 7.72
C THR A 93 8.61 -1.37 8.07
N PHE A 94 8.53 -0.27 7.30
CA PHE A 94 7.48 0.73 7.47
C PHE A 94 6.08 0.11 7.29
N CYS A 95 5.86 -0.69 6.24
CA CYS A 95 4.60 -1.39 6.03
C CYS A 95 4.23 -2.29 7.21
N GLN A 96 5.18 -3.12 7.66
CA GLN A 96 4.98 -4.04 8.78
C GLN A 96 4.57 -3.32 10.08
N ARG A 97 5.08 -2.11 10.31
CA ARG A 97 4.82 -1.35 11.55
C ARG A 97 3.54 -0.54 11.50
N HIS A 98 3.28 0.10 10.37
CA HIS A 98 2.24 1.13 10.28
C HIS A 98 0.99 0.67 9.57
N LEU A 99 1.07 -0.39 8.77
CA LEU A 99 -0.02 -0.84 7.90
C LEU A 99 -0.46 -2.26 8.22
N GLN A 100 0.49 -3.16 8.50
CA GLN A 100 0.23 -4.59 8.67
C GLN A 100 -0.81 -4.88 9.76
N GLY A 101 -1.93 -5.48 9.35
CA GLY A 101 -2.99 -5.94 10.27
C GLY A 101 -3.71 -4.81 11.01
N ARG A 102 -3.56 -3.56 10.58
CA ARG A 102 -4.30 -2.43 11.14
C ARG A 102 -5.69 -2.30 10.50
N GLU A 103 -6.64 -1.82 11.28
CA GLU A 103 -7.96 -1.50 10.75
C GLU A 103 -7.86 -0.37 9.72
N LEU A 104 -8.39 -0.64 8.53
CA LEU A 104 -8.42 0.32 7.44
C LEU A 104 -9.73 1.11 7.50
N SER A 105 -9.65 2.38 7.87
CA SER A 105 -10.79 3.30 7.76
C SER A 105 -10.39 4.56 7.00
N PHE A 106 -11.12 4.83 5.92
CA PHE A 106 -11.05 6.10 5.22
C PHE A 106 -12.18 6.96 5.73
N ILE A 107 -11.87 8.21 6.07
CA ILE A 107 -12.89 9.18 6.46
C ILE A 107 -13.55 9.66 5.18
N ASP A 108 -14.88 9.74 5.18
CA ASP A 108 -15.66 10.37 4.11
C ASP A 108 -15.24 11.85 3.96
N GLY A 109 -14.36 12.09 3.01
CA GLY A 109 -13.93 13.42 2.61
C GLY A 109 -13.86 13.47 1.10
N GLU A 110 -14.45 14.49 0.48
CA GLU A 110 -14.64 14.56 -0.98
C GLU A 110 -13.32 14.45 -1.77
N TRP A 111 -12.19 14.88 -1.20
CA TRP A 111 -10.88 14.90 -1.87
C TRP A 111 -10.11 13.57 -1.80
N LEU A 112 -10.31 12.77 -0.76
CA LEU A 112 -9.45 11.61 -0.49
C LEU A 112 -9.64 10.49 -1.53
N PRO A 113 -10.87 10.15 -1.97
CA PRO A 113 -11.09 9.21 -3.06
C PRO A 113 -10.40 9.61 -4.36
N GLU A 114 -10.46 10.90 -4.73
CA GLU A 114 -9.82 11.40 -5.95
C GLU A 114 -8.29 11.25 -5.90
N ILE A 115 -7.68 11.55 -4.74
CA ILE A 115 -6.24 11.37 -4.56
C ILE A 115 -5.86 9.89 -4.60
N LEU A 116 -6.61 9.02 -3.92
CA LEU A 116 -6.37 7.58 -3.92
C LEU A 116 -6.50 6.99 -5.32
N ARG A 117 -7.51 7.45 -6.09
CA ARG A 117 -7.70 7.04 -7.49
C ARG A 117 -6.48 7.42 -8.34
N GLY A 118 -6.07 8.68 -8.29
CA GLY A 118 -4.92 9.16 -9.06
C GLY A 118 -3.61 8.49 -8.66
N LEU A 119 -3.45 8.13 -7.38
CA LEU A 119 -2.32 7.32 -6.92
C LEU A 119 -2.40 5.88 -7.44
N CYS A 120 -3.58 5.26 -7.39
CA CYS A 120 -3.80 3.91 -7.91
C CYS A 120 -3.45 3.83 -9.40
N ASP A 121 -3.92 4.78 -10.22
CA ASP A 121 -3.57 4.88 -11.64
C ASP A 121 -2.08 5.00 -11.87
N ARG A 122 -1.43 5.88 -11.10
CA ARG A 122 0.01 6.10 -11.22
C ARG A 122 0.80 4.85 -10.83
N VAL A 123 0.42 4.18 -9.75
CA VAL A 123 1.06 2.93 -9.32
C VAL A 123 0.85 1.82 -10.34
N ALA A 124 -0.37 1.68 -10.90
CA ALA A 124 -0.65 0.71 -11.96
C ALA A 124 0.21 0.96 -13.19
N LYS A 125 0.30 2.23 -13.62
CA LYS A 125 1.18 2.62 -14.73
C LYS A 125 2.65 2.28 -14.46
N ILE A 126 3.19 2.66 -13.30
CA ILE A 126 4.58 2.35 -12.91
C ILE A 126 4.79 0.84 -12.88
N PHE A 127 3.83 0.08 -12.37
CA PHE A 127 3.91 -1.38 -12.30
C PHE A 127 3.98 -2.02 -13.69
N LEU A 128 3.15 -1.55 -14.63
CA LEU A 128 3.11 -2.06 -16.01
C LEU A 128 4.33 -1.62 -16.83
N GLU A 129 4.71 -0.35 -16.75
CA GLU A 129 5.67 0.27 -17.67
C GLU A 129 7.11 0.28 -17.14
N GLU A 130 7.31 0.31 -15.82
CA GLU A 130 8.60 0.65 -15.23
C GLU A 130 9.15 -0.41 -14.26
N SER A 131 8.30 -1.12 -13.51
CA SER A 131 8.76 -1.95 -12.40
C SER A 131 9.20 -3.36 -12.79
N PHE A 132 8.80 -3.83 -13.98
CA PHE A 132 8.99 -5.22 -14.42
C PHE A 132 8.53 -6.23 -13.35
N MET A 133 7.30 -6.07 -12.86
CA MET A 133 6.66 -6.99 -11.91
C MET A 133 7.25 -6.95 -10.49
N ASP A 134 7.62 -5.76 -10.01
CA ASP A 134 8.11 -5.60 -8.64
C ASP A 134 7.05 -5.99 -7.59
N GLY A 135 7.42 -6.89 -6.67
CA GLY A 135 6.48 -7.43 -5.67
C GLY A 135 5.99 -6.44 -4.62
N LEU A 136 6.76 -5.39 -4.31
CA LEU A 136 6.34 -4.35 -3.35
C LEU A 136 5.28 -3.44 -3.99
N LEU A 137 5.48 -3.09 -5.27
CA LEU A 137 4.47 -2.38 -6.05
C LEU A 137 3.24 -3.24 -6.32
N ALA A 138 3.40 -4.54 -6.61
CA ALA A 138 2.28 -5.45 -6.77
C ALA A 138 1.43 -5.53 -5.50
N SER A 139 2.08 -5.65 -4.33
CA SER A 139 1.40 -5.66 -3.03
C SER A 139 0.64 -4.35 -2.78
N LEU A 140 1.25 -3.20 -3.11
CA LEU A 140 0.58 -1.90 -2.97
C LEU A 140 -0.61 -1.76 -3.90
N LEU A 141 -0.46 -2.19 -5.14
CA LEU A 141 -1.55 -2.13 -6.11
C LEU A 141 -2.70 -3.03 -5.67
N TRP A 142 -2.39 -4.21 -5.17
CA TRP A 142 -3.37 -5.09 -4.55
C TRP A 142 -4.05 -4.46 -3.33
N ALA A 143 -3.34 -3.67 -2.53
CA ALA A 143 -3.92 -2.93 -1.41
C ALA A 143 -5.10 -2.02 -1.85
N PHE A 144 -5.10 -1.52 -3.10
CA PHE A 144 -6.22 -0.73 -3.62
C PHE A 144 -7.50 -1.53 -3.89
N SER A 145 -7.47 -2.87 -3.84
CA SER A 145 -8.67 -3.71 -3.87
C SER A 145 -9.31 -3.94 -2.49
N ALA A 146 -8.77 -3.34 -1.42
CA ALA A 146 -9.36 -3.44 -0.09
C ALA A 146 -10.80 -2.88 -0.05
N LYS A 147 -11.69 -3.50 0.73
CA LYS A 147 -13.12 -3.13 0.85
C LYS A 147 -13.33 -1.68 1.30
N ALA A 148 -12.40 -1.14 2.08
CA ALA A 148 -12.45 0.24 2.53
C ALA A 148 -11.99 1.24 1.45
N MET A 149 -11.36 0.80 0.36
CA MET A 149 -10.93 1.68 -0.72
C MET A 149 -12.13 2.14 -1.56
N PRO A 150 -12.05 3.33 -2.19
CA PRO A 150 -13.05 3.77 -3.17
C PRO A 150 -13.24 2.74 -4.28
N GLN A 151 -14.49 2.57 -4.72
CA GLN A 151 -14.83 1.59 -5.76
C GLN A 151 -14.05 1.83 -7.06
N GLU A 152 -13.74 3.08 -7.38
CA GLU A 152 -12.99 3.46 -8.55
C GLU A 152 -11.54 2.97 -8.50
N CYS A 153 -10.94 2.88 -7.31
CA CYS A 153 -9.63 2.26 -7.12
C CYS A 153 -9.70 0.74 -7.34
N GLN A 154 -10.73 0.10 -6.77
CA GLN A 154 -10.94 -1.35 -6.91
C GLN A 154 -11.11 -1.74 -8.38
N LYS A 155 -11.88 -0.97 -9.16
CA LYS A 155 -12.11 -1.20 -10.60
C LYS A 155 -10.81 -1.25 -11.42
N VAL A 156 -9.81 -0.44 -11.07
CA VAL A 156 -8.50 -0.50 -11.74
C VAL A 156 -7.76 -1.76 -11.41
N VAL A 157 -7.70 -2.14 -10.13
CA VAL A 157 -7.02 -3.37 -9.73
C VAL A 157 -7.65 -4.59 -10.40
N TRP A 158 -8.98 -4.61 -10.51
CA TRP A 158 -9.74 -5.67 -11.17
C TRP A 158 -9.69 -5.65 -12.70
N GLY A 159 -8.85 -4.81 -13.30
CA GLY A 159 -8.58 -4.88 -14.73
C GLY A 159 -9.73 -4.42 -15.63
N ALA A 160 -10.74 -3.71 -15.09
CA ALA A 160 -11.80 -3.10 -15.91
C ALA A 160 -11.23 -2.12 -16.95
N GLU A 161 -10.05 -1.58 -16.70
CA GLU A 161 -9.33 -0.69 -17.62
C GLU A 161 -8.21 -1.40 -18.41
N ASP A 162 -7.59 -2.46 -17.85
CA ASP A 162 -6.57 -3.27 -18.54
C ASP A 162 -6.46 -4.70 -17.94
N PRO A 163 -6.90 -5.76 -18.64
CA PRO A 163 -6.84 -7.14 -18.14
C PRO A 163 -5.41 -7.69 -18.04
N ALA A 164 -4.41 -7.09 -18.71
CA ALA A 164 -3.01 -7.49 -18.56
C ALA A 164 -2.48 -7.25 -17.15
N LEU A 165 -3.06 -6.27 -16.44
CA LEU A 165 -2.68 -5.92 -15.08
C LEU A 165 -2.86 -7.09 -14.12
N LEU A 166 -4.01 -7.77 -14.19
CA LEU A 166 -4.32 -8.92 -13.34
C LEU A 166 -3.33 -10.07 -13.58
N ARG A 167 -2.95 -10.32 -14.83
CA ARG A 167 -1.97 -11.36 -15.19
C ARG A 167 -0.60 -11.10 -14.58
N LEU A 168 -0.19 -9.84 -14.58
CA LEU A 168 1.09 -9.43 -14.02
C LEU A 168 1.05 -9.41 -12.50
N LEU A 169 -0.06 -8.98 -11.90
CA LEU A 169 -0.28 -9.02 -10.45
C LEU A 169 -0.25 -10.44 -9.91
N ASP A 170 -0.98 -11.39 -10.51
CA ASP A 170 -1.01 -12.79 -10.07
C ASP A 170 0.39 -13.42 -10.00
N ARG A 171 1.25 -13.06 -10.95
CA ARG A 171 2.65 -13.53 -11.01
C ARG A 171 3.61 -12.78 -10.09
N ALA A 172 3.33 -11.50 -9.82
CA ALA A 172 4.23 -10.62 -9.05
C ALA A 172 3.94 -10.64 -7.54
N LEU A 173 2.69 -10.96 -7.17
CA LEU A 173 2.30 -11.02 -5.78
C LEU A 173 3.05 -12.14 -5.06
N PRO A 174 3.63 -11.87 -3.88
CA PRO A 174 4.28 -12.91 -3.10
C PRO A 174 3.25 -13.97 -2.70
N SER A 175 3.63 -15.24 -2.75
CA SER A 175 2.79 -16.37 -2.33
C SER A 175 2.56 -16.43 -0.81
N SER A 176 3.31 -15.65 -0.04
CA SER A 176 3.14 -15.44 1.40
C SER A 176 2.06 -14.39 1.69
N GLN A 177 1.59 -14.37 2.94
CA GLN A 177 0.55 -13.46 3.44
C GLN A 177 0.64 -12.02 2.93
N PRO A 178 -0.50 -11.34 2.77
CA PRO A 178 -0.56 -9.94 2.31
C PRO A 178 0.27 -9.00 3.21
N LEU A 179 0.94 -8.05 2.58
CA LEU A 179 1.85 -7.11 3.24
C LEU A 179 1.11 -6.05 4.10
N PHE A 180 -0.12 -5.69 3.74
CA PHE A 180 -0.87 -4.58 4.33
C PHE A 180 -1.99 -5.05 5.27
N TRP A 181 -3.05 -5.65 4.75
CA TRP A 181 -4.20 -6.07 5.56
C TRP A 181 -4.44 -7.55 5.46
N ARG A 182 -5.37 -8.09 6.25
CA ARG A 182 -5.71 -9.51 6.19
C ARG A 182 -6.47 -9.80 4.91
N LEU A 183 -6.44 -11.06 4.48
CA LEU A 183 -7.14 -11.48 3.25
C LEU A 183 -8.64 -11.14 3.26
N GLU A 184 -9.27 -11.19 4.44
CA GLU A 184 -10.69 -10.82 4.64
C GLU A 184 -11.01 -9.34 4.38
N ASP A 185 -9.99 -8.47 4.37
CA ASP A 185 -10.13 -7.03 4.15
C ASP A 185 -10.20 -6.66 2.66
N TYR A 186 -9.92 -7.61 1.76
CA TYR A 186 -9.93 -7.39 0.30
C TYR A 186 -11.31 -7.69 -0.30
N ALA A 187 -11.70 -6.89 -1.28
CA ALA A 187 -12.91 -7.14 -2.07
C ALA A 187 -12.67 -8.30 -3.03
N ALA A 188 -13.76 -8.92 -3.48
CA ALA A 188 -13.74 -9.78 -4.67
C ALA A 188 -14.15 -8.92 -5.88
N PRO A 189 -13.74 -9.27 -7.11
CA PRO A 189 -14.26 -8.59 -8.29
C PRO A 189 -15.77 -8.85 -8.40
N GLU A 190 -16.54 -7.79 -8.65
CA GLU A 190 -18.00 -7.88 -8.79
C GLU A 190 -18.42 -8.41 -10.18
N ASP A 191 -17.54 -8.31 -11.18
CA ASP A 191 -17.83 -8.68 -12.57
C ASP A 191 -17.50 -10.17 -12.86
N PRO A 192 -18.49 -10.98 -13.30
CA PRO A 192 -18.28 -12.36 -13.71
C PRO A 192 -17.23 -12.58 -14.81
N LEU A 193 -17.03 -11.59 -15.70
CA LEU A 193 -16.03 -11.68 -16.76
C LEU A 193 -14.61 -11.57 -16.20
N VAL A 194 -14.40 -10.69 -15.22
CA VAL A 194 -13.13 -10.57 -14.50
C VAL A 194 -12.85 -11.85 -13.70
N LEU A 195 -13.89 -12.46 -13.12
CA LEU A 195 -13.78 -13.77 -12.46
C LEU A 195 -13.37 -14.87 -13.44
N ALA A 196 -14.00 -14.93 -14.62
CA ALA A 196 -13.67 -15.92 -15.65
C ALA A 196 -12.22 -15.77 -16.14
N GLU A 197 -11.77 -14.53 -16.39
CA GLU A 197 -10.39 -14.25 -16.77
C GLU A 197 -9.43 -14.63 -15.65
N SER A 198 -9.74 -14.33 -14.38
CA SER A 198 -8.89 -14.72 -13.25
C SER A 198 -8.80 -16.24 -13.04
N ALA A 199 -9.89 -16.97 -13.31
CA ALA A 199 -9.95 -18.42 -13.19
C ALA A 199 -9.15 -19.14 -14.29
N GLU A 200 -9.15 -18.61 -15.52
CA GLU A 200 -8.29 -19.11 -16.61
C GLU A 200 -6.79 -18.86 -16.36
N LEU A 201 -6.45 -17.90 -15.48
CA LEU A 201 -5.08 -17.44 -15.26
C LEU A 201 -4.28 -18.19 -14.19
N GLY A 202 -4.91 -19.08 -13.42
CA GLY A 202 -4.20 -20.02 -12.56
C GLY A 202 -3.50 -19.43 -11.33
N GLY A 203 -4.30 -19.11 -10.30
CA GLY A 203 -4.04 -19.70 -8.98
C GLY A 203 -3.52 -18.85 -7.81
N VAL A 204 -3.31 -17.53 -7.90
CA VAL A 204 -2.93 -16.74 -6.70
C VAL A 204 -4.02 -15.73 -6.29
N ILE A 205 -4.61 -15.02 -7.25
CA ILE A 205 -5.76 -14.13 -6.97
C ILE A 205 -6.97 -14.95 -6.48
N CYS A 206 -7.12 -16.20 -6.96
CA CYS A 206 -8.13 -17.17 -6.46
C CYS A 206 -7.85 -17.73 -5.05
N GLY A 207 -6.58 -17.83 -4.63
CA GLY A 207 -6.22 -18.42 -3.33
C GLY A 207 -6.21 -17.41 -2.17
N MET A 208 -6.14 -16.12 -2.49
CA MET A 208 -5.97 -15.05 -1.49
C MET A 208 -7.22 -14.19 -1.27
N ALA A 209 -8.11 -13.99 -2.26
CA ALA A 209 -9.24 -13.05 -2.13
C ALA A 209 -10.64 -13.66 -2.07
N PHE A 210 -10.79 -14.99 -2.08
CA PHE A 210 -12.12 -15.60 -2.10
C PHE A 210 -12.44 -16.20 -0.73
N PRO A 211 -13.36 -15.60 0.07
CA PRO A 211 -13.92 -16.32 1.19
C PRO A 211 -14.54 -17.62 0.64
N PRO A 212 -14.26 -18.78 1.25
CA PRO A 212 -14.85 -20.04 0.81
C PRO A 212 -16.34 -19.98 1.18
N GLY A 213 -17.18 -19.65 0.21
CA GLY A 213 -18.62 -19.57 0.45
C GLY A 213 -19.37 -18.81 -0.62
N ILE A 214 -19.43 -19.35 -1.83
CA ILE A 214 -20.62 -19.41 -2.71
C ILE A 214 -20.21 -20.28 -3.91
N GLY A 215 -20.85 -21.45 -4.03
CA GLY A 215 -20.87 -22.25 -5.26
C GLY A 215 -19.81 -23.33 -5.35
N ASP A 216 -20.00 -24.43 -4.63
CA ASP A 216 -19.73 -25.74 -5.20
C ASP A 216 -20.96 -26.06 -6.08
N PRO A 217 -20.95 -25.90 -7.41
CA PRO A 217 -21.90 -26.61 -8.23
C PRO A 217 -21.45 -28.07 -8.25
N ASP A 218 -22.25 -28.89 -7.59
CA ASP A 218 -22.27 -30.35 -7.61
C ASP A 218 -22.13 -30.88 -9.05
N TRP A 219 -20.91 -31.01 -9.55
CA TRP A 219 -20.63 -31.65 -10.84
C TRP A 219 -20.65 -33.17 -10.61
N LYS A 220 -21.84 -33.75 -10.68
CA LYS A 220 -21.99 -35.17 -11.00
C LYS A 220 -21.69 -35.36 -12.48
N GLU A 221 -20.54 -35.94 -12.78
CA GLU A 221 -20.24 -36.48 -14.11
C GLU A 221 -21.20 -37.65 -14.45
N PRO A 222 -21.63 -37.77 -15.71
CA PRO A 222 -22.38 -38.94 -16.20
C PRO A 222 -21.50 -40.18 -16.40
#